data_AF-A0A6V7V4P0-F1
#
_entry.id   AF-A0A6V7V4P0-F1
#
_cell.length_a   1.000
_cell.length_b   1.000
_cell.length_c   1.000
_cell.angle_alpha   90.00
_cell.angle_beta   90.00
_cell.angle_gamma   90.00
#
_symmetry.space_group_name_H-M   'P 1'
#
loop_
_entity.id
_entity.type
_entity.pdbx_description
1 polymer ?
#
loop_
_entity_poly.entity_id
_entity_poly.type
_entity_poly.pdbx_seq_one_letter_code
_entity_poly.pdbx_strand_id
1 'polypeptide(L)'
;MDKALNNAENNSLGRVFPLSGYKSNLIIKELLPKEEEKIKIFRSALILLKIWAKNNSIYGNQFGFLSGTSMLIMLTKIYLLYPNTCSVLVILDRFFLTFLTWLVRQIIFIQYFL
;
A
#
# COMPACT_ATOMS: atom_id res chain seq x y z
N MET A 1 12.25 35.91 8.56
CA MET A 1 11.15 35.16 9.21
C MET A 1 11.03 33.75 8.62
N ASP A 2 11.34 33.57 7.34
CA ASP A 2 11.18 32.31 6.59
C ASP A 2 12.13 31.18 7.00
N LYS A 3 13.35 31.49 7.46
CA LYS A 3 14.29 30.45 7.97
C LYS A 3 13.80 29.78 9.26
N ALA A 4 13.05 30.49 10.11
CA ALA A 4 12.55 29.95 11.37
C ALA A 4 11.31 29.06 11.14
N LEU A 5 10.44 29.43 10.20
CA LEU A 5 9.29 28.62 9.77
C LEU A 5 9.75 27.34 9.08
N ASN A 6 10.70 27.42 8.14
CA ASN A 6 11.26 26.24 7.50
C ASN A 6 11.94 25.31 8.51
N ASN A 7 12.62 25.84 9.52
CA ASN A 7 13.25 25.01 10.53
C ASN A 7 12.22 24.33 11.46
N ALA A 8 11.12 25.01 11.79
CA ALA A 8 10.02 24.42 12.57
C ALA A 8 9.28 23.33 11.77
N GLU A 9 9.01 23.57 10.49
CA GLU A 9 8.42 22.57 9.59
C GLU A 9 9.38 21.38 9.39
N ASN A 10 10.66 21.61 9.09
CA ASN A 10 11.65 20.54 8.95
C ASN A 10 11.82 19.70 10.21
N ASN A 11 11.76 20.34 11.39
CA ASN A 11 11.88 19.67 12.69
C ASN A 11 10.57 18.99 13.13
N SER A 12 9.43 19.42 12.58
CA SER A 12 8.14 18.71 12.70
C SER A 12 8.08 17.52 11.74
N LEU A 13 8.54 17.69 10.49
CA LEU A 13 8.65 16.65 9.48
C LEU A 13 9.59 15.54 9.96
N GLY A 14 10.75 15.89 10.53
CA GLY A 14 11.68 14.94 11.16
C GLY A 14 11.06 14.11 12.29
N ARG A 15 10.09 14.67 13.03
CA ARG A 15 9.28 13.93 14.03
C ARG A 15 8.16 13.10 13.41
N VAL A 16 7.60 13.52 12.29
CA VAL A 16 6.46 12.86 11.62
C VAL A 16 6.90 11.70 10.72
N PHE A 17 8.08 11.76 10.10
CA PHE A 17 8.63 10.69 9.26
C PHE A 17 8.71 9.32 9.94
N PRO A 18 9.22 9.16 11.19
CA PRO A 18 9.23 7.85 11.85
C PRO A 18 7.82 7.32 12.16
N LEU A 19 6.83 8.22 12.31
CA LEU A 19 5.43 7.86 12.53
C LEU A 19 4.70 7.48 11.25
N SER A 20 5.22 7.84 10.07
CA SER A 20 4.56 7.62 8.77
C SER A 20 4.33 6.13 8.49
N GLY A 21 5.33 5.29 8.73
CA GLY A 21 5.21 3.84 8.54
C GLY A 21 4.19 3.20 9.49
N TYR A 22 4.15 3.65 10.75
CA TYR A 22 3.18 3.20 11.73
C TYR A 22 1.75 3.62 11.35
N LYS A 23 1.54 4.90 11.03
CA LYS A 23 0.25 5.45 10.59
C LYS A 23 -0.28 4.75 9.34
N SER A 24 0.58 4.46 8.36
CA SER A 24 0.19 3.75 7.14
C SER A 24 -0.35 2.34 7.45
N ASN A 25 0.33 1.61 8.34
CA ASN A 25 -0.14 0.29 8.78
C ASN A 25 -1.43 0.36 9.60
N LEU A 26 -1.61 1.41 10.41
CA LEU A 26 -2.86 1.63 11.16
C LEU A 26 -4.04 1.87 10.22
N ILE A 27 -3.91 2.81 9.28
CA ILE A 27 -4.97 3.13 8.31
C ILE A 27 -5.37 1.88 7.53
N ILE A 28 -4.40 1.10 7.06
CA ILE A 28 -4.68 -0.14 6.32
C ILE A 28 -5.37 -1.19 7.21
N LYS A 29 -5.00 -1.28 8.50
CA LYS A 29 -5.66 -2.16 9.46
C LYS A 29 -7.11 -1.73 9.72
N GLU A 30 -7.38 -0.43 9.76
CA GLU A 30 -8.73 0.12 9.95
C GLU A 30 -9.63 -0.06 8.72
N LEU A 31 -9.06 0.00 7.51
CA LEU A 31 -9.78 -0.17 6.25
C LEU A 31 -10.15 -1.63 5.92
N LEU A 32 -9.46 -2.61 6.52
CA LEU A 32 -9.76 -4.03 6.33
C LEU A 32 -10.91 -4.46 7.25
N PRO A 33 -11.82 -5.34 6.81
CA PRO A 33 -12.88 -5.84 7.68
C PRO A 33 -12.28 -6.61 8.84
N LYS A 34 -12.97 -6.53 9.98
CA LYS A 34 -12.60 -7.19 11.23
C LYS A 34 -12.73 -8.72 11.18
N GLU A 35 -13.21 -9.27 10.07
CA GLU A 35 -13.32 -10.70 9.82
C GLU A 35 -11.92 -11.32 9.69
N GLU A 36 -11.58 -12.22 10.62
CA GLU A 36 -10.25 -12.82 10.72
C GLU A 36 -9.86 -13.61 9.45
N GLU A 37 -10.82 -14.28 8.82
CA GLU A 37 -10.61 -15.06 7.59
C GLU A 37 -10.20 -14.19 6.40
N LYS A 38 -10.83 -13.01 6.24
CA LYS A 38 -10.49 -12.06 5.17
C LYS A 38 -9.10 -11.45 5.39
N ILE A 39 -8.71 -11.21 6.65
CA ILE A 39 -7.37 -10.74 7.00
C ILE A 39 -6.31 -11.80 6.67
N LYS A 40 -6.58 -13.09 6.93
CA LYS A 40 -5.68 -14.19 6.56
C LYS A 40 -5.48 -14.25 5.04
N ILE A 41 -6.55 -14.18 4.27
CA ILE A 41 -6.50 -14.16 2.80
C ILE A 41 -5.67 -12.96 2.30
N PHE A 42 -5.90 -11.77 2.84
CA PHE A 42 -5.16 -10.56 2.48
C PHE A 42 -3.65 -10.68 2.78
N ARG A 43 -3.29 -11.20 3.96
CA ARG A 43 -1.89 -11.43 4.34
C ARG A 43 -1.21 -12.44 3.43
N SER A 44 -1.90 -13.54 3.11
CA SER A 44 -1.40 -14.56 2.18
C SER A 44 -1.15 -13.98 0.78
N ALA A 45 -2.07 -13.16 0.27
CA ALA A 45 -1.89 -12.46 -1.01
C ALA A 45 -0.69 -11.51 -0.98
N LEU A 46 -0.51 -10.75 0.10
CA LEU A 46 0.62 -9.84 0.26
C LEU A 46 1.97 -10.57 0.32
N ILE A 47 2.05 -11.70 1.02
CA ILE A 47 3.27 -12.51 1.09
C ILE A 47 3.62 -13.05 -0.29
N LEU A 48 2.64 -13.60 -1.01
CA LEU A 48 2.86 -14.13 -2.36
C LEU A 48 3.29 -13.03 -3.34
N LEU A 49 2.68 -11.84 -3.27
CA LEU A 49 3.08 -10.69 -4.06
C LEU A 49 4.51 -10.24 -3.75
N LYS A 50 4.92 -10.25 -2.47
CA LYS A 50 6.30 -9.92 -2.07
C LYS A 50 7.31 -10.94 -2.59
N ILE A 51 6.97 -12.23 -2.57
CA ILE A 51 7.83 -13.30 -3.12
C ILE A 51 7.96 -13.10 -4.64
N TRP A 52 6.84 -12.88 -5.34
CA TRP A 52 6.84 -12.58 -6.77
C TRP A 52 7.71 -11.36 -7.08
N ALA A 53 7.58 -10.28 -6.33
CA ALA A 53 8.37 -9.06 -6.57
C ALA A 53 9.87 -9.25 -6.31
N LYS A 54 10.25 -10.05 -5.31
CA LYS A 54 11.65 -10.43 -5.07
C LYS A 54 12.20 -11.27 -6.21
N ASN A 55 11.44 -12.25 -6.68
CA ASN A 55 11.84 -13.12 -7.79
C ASN A 55 11.98 -12.36 -9.12
N ASN A 56 11.18 -11.31 -9.32
CA ASN A 56 11.25 -10.45 -10.52
C ASN A 56 12.19 -9.24 -10.35
N SER A 57 12.97 -9.17 -9.26
CA SER A 57 13.94 -8.08 -8.99
C SER A 57 13.33 -6.66 -8.95
N ILE A 58 12.02 -6.55 -8.77
CA ILE A 58 11.27 -5.28 -8.67
C ILE A 58 10.96 -4.91 -7.21
N TYR A 59 11.66 -5.52 -6.25
CA TYR A 59 11.56 -5.20 -4.83
C TYR A 59 12.78 -4.39 -4.41
N GLY A 60 12.61 -3.09 -4.17
CA GLY A 60 13.72 -2.23 -3.73
C GLY A 60 13.52 -0.76 -4.04
N ASN A 61 13.24 0.04 -3.00
CA ASN A 61 13.05 1.49 -3.12
C ASN A 61 14.26 2.25 -3.68
N GLN A 62 15.46 1.69 -3.55
CA GLN A 62 16.71 2.38 -3.90
C GLN A 62 16.88 2.62 -5.41
N PHE A 63 16.22 1.81 -6.24
CA PHE A 63 16.29 1.93 -7.70
C PHE A 63 14.98 2.41 -8.33
N GLY A 64 14.06 2.98 -7.53
CA GLY A 64 12.74 3.41 -8.00
C GLY A 64 11.74 2.26 -8.19
N PHE A 65 12.06 1.05 -7.69
CA PHE A 65 11.12 -0.06 -7.67
C PHE A 65 10.19 -0.02 -6.45
N LEU A 66 9.18 -0.89 -6.44
CA LEU A 66 8.12 -0.93 -5.44
C LEU A 66 8.67 -1.21 -4.02
N SER A 67 8.29 -0.38 -3.05
CA SER A 67 8.45 -0.66 -1.61
C SER A 67 7.41 -1.64 -1.11
N GLY A 68 7.73 -2.34 -0.01
CA GLY A 68 6.74 -3.16 0.71
C GLY A 68 5.49 -2.39 1.16
N THR A 69 5.60 -1.09 1.44
CA THR A 69 4.45 -0.22 1.73
C THR A 69 3.66 0.13 0.47
N SER A 70 4.32 0.43 -0.66
CA SER A 70 3.61 0.66 -1.93
C SER A 70 2.82 -0.57 -2.40
N MET A 71 3.37 -1.78 -2.25
CA MET A 71 2.67 -3.03 -2.57
C MET A 71 1.45 -3.24 -1.68
N LEU A 72 1.59 -2.89 -0.38
CA LEU A 72 0.49 -2.97 0.57
C LEU A 72 -0.63 -2.00 0.20
N ILE A 73 -0.29 -0.75 -0.15
CA ILE A 73 -1.21 0.29 -0.62
C ILE A 73 -1.96 -0.16 -1.88
N MET A 74 -1.23 -0.70 -2.86
CA MET A 74 -1.80 -1.22 -4.10
C MET A 74 -2.77 -2.38 -3.84
N LEU A 75 -2.39 -3.32 -2.96
CA LEU A 75 -3.23 -4.46 -2.60
C LEU A 75 -4.48 -4.02 -1.83
N THR A 76 -4.36 -3.07 -0.89
CA THR A 76 -5.49 -2.48 -0.17
C THR A 76 -6.49 -1.83 -1.13
N LYS A 77 -6.02 -1.16 -2.19
CA LYS A 77 -6.93 -0.60 -3.20
C LYS A 77 -7.71 -1.68 -3.95
N ILE A 78 -7.06 -2.78 -4.36
CA ILE A 78 -7.75 -3.91 -5.00
C ILE A 78 -8.78 -4.52 -4.05
N TYR A 79 -8.41 -4.64 -2.78
CA TYR A 79 -9.31 -5.13 -1.75
C TYR A 79 -10.56 -4.26 -1.59
N LEU A 80 -10.41 -2.93 -1.56
CA LEU A 80 -11.52 -1.98 -1.49
C LEU A 80 -12.40 -1.99 -2.76
N LEU A 81 -11.80 -2.22 -3.93
CA LEU A 81 -12.52 -2.32 -5.21
C LEU A 81 -13.35 -3.61 -5.32
N TYR A 82 -12.89 -4.71 -4.70
CA TYR A 82 -13.52 -6.02 -4.79
C TYR A 82 -13.76 -6.63 -3.40
N PRO A 83 -14.74 -6.12 -2.62
CA PRO A 83 -15.00 -6.60 -1.26
C PRO A 83 -15.49 -8.06 -1.18
N ASN A 84 -15.90 -8.65 -2.31
CA ASN A 84 -16.49 -9.99 -2.40
C ASN A 84 -15.48 -11.10 -2.75
N THR A 85 -14.18 -10.82 -2.82
CA THR A 85 -13.18 -11.84 -3.17
C THR A 85 -12.82 -12.73 -1.99
N CYS A 86 -13.19 -14.01 -2.07
CA CYS A 86 -12.91 -15.01 -1.03
C CYS A 86 -11.61 -15.80 -1.22
N SER A 87 -10.87 -15.59 -2.32
CA SER A 87 -9.68 -16.40 -2.65
C SER A 87 -8.46 -15.53 -2.95
N VAL A 88 -7.30 -15.97 -2.45
CA VAL A 88 -5.99 -15.34 -2.64
C VAL A 88 -5.65 -15.20 -4.14
N LEU A 89 -5.94 -16.24 -4.93
CA LEU A 89 -5.62 -16.28 -6.36
C LEU A 89 -6.45 -15.25 -7.14
N VAL A 90 -7.72 -15.10 -6.81
CA VAL A 90 -8.61 -14.13 -7.48
C VAL A 90 -8.16 -12.70 -7.19
N ILE A 91 -7.71 -12.41 -5.96
CA ILE A 91 -7.17 -11.09 -5.61
C ILE A 91 -5.92 -10.78 -6.43
N LEU A 92 -5.02 -11.76 -6.60
CA LEU A 92 -3.81 -11.58 -7.40
C LEU A 92 -4.10 -11.42 -8.88
N ASP A 93 -5.02 -12.20 -9.43
CA ASP A 93 -5.47 -12.07 -10.82
C ASP A 93 -6.04 -10.66 -11.08
N ARG A 94 -6.95 -10.20 -10.20
CA ARG A 94 -7.50 -8.85 -10.25
C ARG A 94 -6.44 -7.77 -10.06
N PHE A 95 -5.45 -8.01 -9.20
CA PHE A 95 -4.32 -7.11 -9.02
C PHE A 95 -3.56 -6.92 -10.33
N PHE A 96 -3.10 -8.00 -10.95
CA PHE A 96 -2.35 -7.91 -12.20
C PHE A 96 -3.17 -7.29 -13.32
N LEU A 97 -4.43 -7.71 -13.50
CA LEU A 97 -5.32 -7.14 -14.51
C LEU A 97 -5.53 -5.63 -14.30
N THR A 98 -5.77 -5.20 -13.07
CA THR A 98 -5.96 -3.78 -12.76
C THR A 98 -4.68 -2.98 -13.00
N PHE A 99 -3.51 -3.47 -12.59
CA PHE A 99 -2.24 -2.76 -12.79
C PHE A 99 -1.71 -2.82 -14.23
N LEU A 100 -2.11 -3.82 -15.02
CA LEU A 100 -1.83 -3.89 -16.46
C LEU A 100 -2.68 -2.92 -17.27
N THR A 101 -3.95 -2.75 -16.89
CA THR A 101 -4.88 -1.80 -17.54
C THR A 101 -4.75 -0.36 -17.01
N TRP A 102 -4.02 -0.17 -15.91
CA TRP A 102 -3.85 1.13 -15.28
C TRP A 102 -3.04 2.08 -16.16
N LEU A 103 -3.70 3.11 -16.69
CA LEU A 103 -3.02 4.22 -17.34
C LEU A 103 -2.17 4.96 -16.31
N VAL A 104 -0.86 5.07 -16.57
CA VAL A 104 0.19 5.65 -15.70
C VAL A 104 -0.12 7.07 -15.18
N ARG A 105 -1.13 7.74 -15.74
CA ARG A 105 -1.55 9.11 -15.37
C ARG A 105 -2.43 9.19 -14.13
N GLN A 106 -3.02 8.10 -13.64
CA GLN A 106 -3.89 8.13 -12.45
C GLN A 106 -3.08 7.89 -11.16
N ILE A 107 -3.25 8.80 -10.19
CA ILE A 107 -2.63 8.69 -8.86
C ILE A 107 -3.41 7.68 -8.01
N ILE A 108 -2.69 6.86 -7.25
CA ILE A 108 -3.27 5.91 -6.30
C ILE A 108 -3.57 6.65 -4.99
N PHE A 109 -4.82 7.10 -4.81
CA PHE A 109 -5.31 7.65 -3.54
C PHE A 109 -6.04 6.57 -2.74
N ILE A 110 -5.66 6.38 -1.47
CA ILE A 110 -6.41 5.52 -0.51
C ILE A 110 -7.37 6.35 0.35
N GLN A 111 -7.12 7.64 0.54
CA GLN A 111 -7.76 8.43 1.61
C GLN A 111 -9.06 9.13 1.24
N TYR A 112 -9.46 9.16 -0.04
CA TYR A 112 -10.63 9.94 -0.51
C TYR A 112 -11.89 9.10 -0.79
N PHE A 113 -12.02 7.91 -0.21
CA PHE A 113 -13.26 7.12 -0.28
C PHE A 113 -14.02 7.12 1.06
N LEU A 114 -14.17 8.32 1.63
CA LEU A 114 -15.09 8.70 2.70
C LEU A 114 -15.54 10.14 2.46
#